data_AF-A0A1W0A4F7-F1
#
_entry.id   AF-A0A1W0A4F7-F1
#
_cell.length_a   1.000
_cell.length_b   1.000
_cell.length_c   1.000
_cell.angle_alpha   90.00
_cell.angle_beta   90.00
_cell.angle_gamma   90.00
#
_symmetry.space_group_name_H-M   'P 1'
#
loop_
_entity.id
_entity.type
_entity.pdbx_description
1 polymer ?
#
loop_
_entity_poly.entity_id
_entity_poly.type
_entity_poly.pdbx_seq_one_letter_code
_entity_poly.pdbx_strand_id
1 'polypeptide(L)'
;PLKRFMLLIYSWTTRVLGDLPRLTQRKNERRIFHQLGIDIPTKPQCKSIKKPIVLPITEPPSDPLYVAKFKAQANRDRIYNKYIHKPHYDLPMEKSENDTPTLDQEWSDRIETMYRTMLLPNAKDYMGLFASVMTAATNPDKRAFSKRSSAGGDSSYDSQMVSPEEQAYLAYILREKVILMDVTSLTLLTILKHARSSHFYKGEYLASNVVDAGILATLTKFMNRDFATYVQVRNNEDNSLRVEGLPNGTKKATIIVPIDDTLVAEYALQQTRCLASVLRILQRLTKRKPSLIKSTLCRSQSLVWIKRILNLKEPMTRLYALKLVKSQARYLGHQWTRKFTCVPLLTEVYLYVRPELEDDWLRSEDDDTSVTSAPKPIENLLAGEVQSYHNRNYWDRLKPTNTANVTVAVQGMMDLEQETLDVEGGSCRKLLNELQLDAAACQQYEKWLDIQGLVADKEATMPIVF
;
A
#
# COMPACT_ATOMS: atom_id res chain seq x y z
N PRO A 1 -28.19 2.98 13.93
CA PRO A 1 -28.42 2.48 12.54
C PRO A 1 -27.12 2.28 11.75
N LEU A 2 -26.30 3.33 11.61
CA LEU A 2 -25.06 3.31 10.81
C LEU A 2 -24.08 2.20 11.23
N LYS A 3 -23.84 2.04 12.53
CA LYS A 3 -23.02 0.93 13.07
C LYS A 3 -23.52 -0.45 12.60
N ARG A 4 -24.83 -0.70 12.73
CA ARG A 4 -25.43 -1.99 12.35
C ARG A 4 -25.29 -2.24 10.85
N PHE A 5 -25.53 -1.21 10.04
CA PHE A 5 -25.35 -1.27 8.59
C PHE A 5 -23.91 -1.62 8.21
N MET A 6 -22.92 -0.94 8.79
CA MET A 6 -21.51 -1.23 8.52
C MET A 6 -21.09 -2.63 8.99
N LEU A 7 -21.60 -3.10 10.14
CA LEU A 7 -21.36 -4.48 10.60
C LEU A 7 -21.95 -5.51 9.63
N LEU A 8 -23.15 -5.25 9.09
CA LEU A 8 -23.76 -6.11 8.08
C LEU A 8 -22.92 -6.11 6.79
N ILE A 9 -22.49 -4.96 6.29
CA ILE A 9 -21.59 -4.86 5.13
C ILE A 9 -20.31 -5.65 5.36
N TYR A 10 -19.69 -5.50 6.54
CA TYR A 10 -18.46 -6.23 6.87
C TYR A 10 -18.70 -7.75 6.87
N SER A 11 -19.77 -8.20 7.53
CA SER A 11 -20.14 -9.63 7.57
C SER A 11 -20.46 -10.19 6.19
N TRP A 12 -21.11 -9.41 5.33
CA TRP A 12 -21.42 -9.79 3.97
C TRP A 12 -20.15 -9.87 3.11
N THR A 13 -19.30 -8.85 3.18
CA THR A 13 -18.03 -8.78 2.43
C THR A 13 -17.11 -9.95 2.79
N THR A 14 -17.01 -10.28 4.07
CA THR A 14 -16.17 -11.39 4.58
C THR A 14 -16.76 -12.75 4.24
N ARG A 15 -18.09 -12.91 4.25
CA ARG A 15 -18.76 -14.12 3.77
C ARG A 15 -18.53 -14.37 2.28
N VAL A 16 -18.61 -13.32 1.46
CA VAL A 16 -18.48 -13.42 -0.01
C VAL A 16 -17.02 -13.65 -0.43
N LEU A 17 -16.09 -12.84 0.08
CA LEU A 17 -14.68 -12.86 -0.38
C LEU A 17 -13.78 -13.76 0.47
N GLY A 18 -14.16 -14.01 1.72
CA GLY A 18 -13.33 -14.59 2.76
C GLY A 18 -12.65 -13.54 3.63
N ASP A 19 -12.30 -13.92 4.86
CA ASP A 19 -11.55 -13.07 5.78
C ASP A 19 -10.08 -12.90 5.37
N LEU A 20 -9.43 -11.89 5.95
CA LEU A 20 -7.99 -11.63 5.74
C LEU A 20 -7.07 -12.84 6.08
N PRO A 21 -7.30 -13.62 7.16
CA PRO A 21 -6.52 -14.83 7.42
C PRO A 21 -6.73 -15.89 6.32
N ARG A 22 -7.97 -16.08 5.85
CA ARG A 22 -8.27 -16.99 4.74
C ARG A 22 -7.58 -16.57 3.44
N LEU A 23 -7.53 -15.27 3.15
CA LEU A 23 -6.76 -14.74 2.01
C LEU A 23 -5.24 -15.00 2.19
N THR A 24 -4.74 -14.94 3.42
CA THR A 24 -3.32 -15.22 3.72
C THR A 24 -3.01 -16.69 3.54
N GLN A 25 -3.90 -17.57 4.01
CA GLN A 25 -3.83 -19.01 3.80
C GLN A 25 -3.76 -19.34 2.30
N ARG A 26 -4.67 -18.78 1.49
CA ARG A 26 -4.63 -18.97 0.02
C ARG A 26 -3.31 -18.53 -0.60
N LYS A 27 -2.72 -17.43 -0.13
CA LYS A 27 -1.39 -16.99 -0.61
C LYS A 27 -0.28 -17.96 -0.23
N ASN A 28 -0.38 -18.59 0.93
CA ASN A 28 0.57 -19.59 1.37
C ASN A 28 0.40 -20.88 0.56
N GLU A 29 -0.84 -21.31 0.32
CA GLU A 29 -1.15 -22.47 -0.55
C GLU A 29 -0.58 -22.28 -1.96
N ARG A 30 -0.76 -21.09 -2.58
CA ARG A 30 -0.14 -20.76 -3.88
C ARG A 30 1.38 -20.84 -3.84
N ARG A 31 2.01 -20.35 -2.76
CA ARG A 31 3.46 -20.42 -2.62
C ARG A 31 3.94 -21.86 -2.51
N ILE A 32 3.25 -22.67 -1.73
CA ILE A 32 3.57 -24.10 -1.57
C ILE A 32 3.44 -24.80 -2.93
N PHE A 33 2.36 -24.54 -3.66
CA PHE A 33 2.13 -25.08 -5.01
C PHE A 33 3.26 -24.74 -5.97
N HIS A 34 3.69 -23.46 -6.02
CA HIS A 34 4.81 -23.02 -6.84
C HIS A 34 6.19 -23.26 -6.21
N GLN A 35 6.28 -24.08 -5.16
CA GLN A 35 7.54 -24.37 -4.43
C GLN A 35 8.30 -23.13 -3.93
N LEU A 36 7.59 -22.02 -3.72
CA LEU A 36 8.14 -20.77 -3.19
C LEU A 36 8.21 -20.82 -1.66
N GLY A 37 9.29 -20.28 -1.10
CA GLY A 37 9.45 -20.16 0.35
C GLY A 37 8.29 -19.41 1.03
N ILE A 38 7.80 -19.96 2.14
CA ILE A 38 6.76 -19.34 2.96
C ILE A 38 7.33 -18.10 3.66
N ASP A 39 6.65 -16.96 3.54
CA ASP A 39 7.00 -15.76 4.32
C ASP A 39 6.45 -15.97 5.74
N ILE A 40 7.31 -16.35 6.68
CA ILE A 40 6.97 -16.41 8.10
C ILE A 40 7.04 -14.97 8.65
N PRO A 41 5.94 -14.39 9.16
CA PRO A 41 5.89 -12.98 9.59
C PRO A 41 6.90 -12.61 10.69
N THR A 42 7.33 -13.60 11.48
CA THR A 42 8.24 -13.44 12.62
C THR A 42 9.71 -13.67 12.27
N LYS A 43 10.02 -14.17 11.06
CA LYS A 43 11.40 -14.46 10.67
C LYS A 43 11.92 -13.35 9.76
N PRO A 44 12.93 -12.57 10.18
CA PRO A 44 13.58 -11.59 9.32
C PRO A 44 14.29 -12.34 8.18
N GLN A 45 13.60 -12.52 7.05
CA GLN A 45 14.20 -13.06 5.84
C GLN A 45 14.87 -11.91 5.09
N CYS A 46 16.15 -11.67 5.37
CA CYS A 46 17.01 -10.85 4.52
C CYS A 46 17.19 -11.56 3.18
N LYS A 47 16.46 -11.13 2.14
CA LYS A 47 16.57 -11.69 0.77
C LYS A 47 17.58 -10.94 -0.11
N SER A 48 18.43 -10.09 0.46
CA SER A 48 19.50 -9.37 -0.26
C SER A 48 20.85 -9.70 0.36
N ILE A 49 21.37 -10.89 0.06
CA ILE A 49 22.77 -11.19 0.38
C ILE A 49 23.60 -10.41 -0.64
N LYS A 50 24.45 -9.48 -0.17
CA LYS A 50 25.46 -8.85 -1.02
C LYS A 50 26.51 -9.91 -1.40
N LYS A 51 27.08 -9.84 -2.61
CA LYS A 51 28.21 -10.71 -2.98
C LYS A 51 29.29 -10.56 -1.90
N PRO A 52 29.77 -11.65 -1.27
CA PRO A 52 30.82 -11.55 -0.27
C PRO A 52 32.02 -10.85 -0.91
N ILE A 53 32.57 -9.86 -0.22
CA ILE A 53 33.77 -9.14 -0.68
C ILE A 53 34.87 -10.19 -0.82
N VAL A 54 35.40 -10.36 -2.03
CA VAL A 54 36.55 -11.22 -2.27
C VAL A 54 37.74 -10.52 -1.62
N LEU A 55 38.15 -11.01 -0.46
CA LEU A 55 39.41 -10.57 0.14
C LEU A 55 40.53 -11.10 -0.75
N PRO A 56 41.35 -10.25 -1.38
CA PRO A 56 42.47 -10.71 -2.18
C PRO A 56 43.41 -11.49 -1.25
N ILE A 57 43.60 -12.77 -1.53
CA ILE A 57 44.54 -13.62 -0.78
C ILE A 57 45.93 -13.27 -1.32
N THR A 58 46.59 -12.30 -0.71
CA THR A 58 47.93 -11.82 -1.08
C THR A 58 49.05 -12.61 -0.40
N GLU A 59 48.72 -13.51 0.52
CA GLU A 59 49.66 -14.29 1.31
C GLU A 59 50.18 -15.51 0.53
N PRO A 60 51.46 -15.90 0.71
CA PRO A 60 52.03 -17.03 0.01
C PRO A 60 51.39 -18.36 0.45
N PRO A 61 51.35 -19.39 -0.41
CA PRO A 61 50.76 -20.71 -0.11
C PRO A 61 51.39 -21.45 1.08
N SER A 62 52.52 -20.96 1.60
CA SER A 62 53.21 -21.50 2.78
C SER A 62 52.60 -21.06 4.11
N ASP A 63 51.67 -20.10 4.13
CA ASP A 63 51.00 -19.67 5.36
C ASP A 63 50.07 -20.78 5.89
N PRO A 64 50.21 -21.22 7.16
CA PRO A 64 49.33 -22.19 7.79
C PRO A 64 47.83 -21.86 7.69
N LEU A 65 47.48 -20.57 7.59
CA LEU A 65 46.11 -20.08 7.50
C LEU A 65 45.58 -19.96 6.05
N TYR A 66 46.44 -20.15 5.03
CA TYR A 66 46.08 -20.03 3.62
C TYR A 66 44.93 -20.97 3.24
N VAL A 67 45.06 -22.26 3.59
CA VAL A 67 44.06 -23.29 3.31
C VAL A 67 42.75 -23.01 4.06
N ALA A 68 42.82 -22.49 5.28
CA ALA A 68 41.64 -22.15 6.08
C ALA A 68 40.90 -20.94 5.49
N LYS A 69 41.61 -19.90 5.04
CA LYS A 69 41.02 -18.72 4.39
C LYS A 69 40.38 -19.08 3.05
N PHE A 70 41.03 -19.92 2.24
CA PHE A 70 40.47 -20.40 0.98
C PHE A 70 39.19 -21.23 1.19
N LYS A 71 39.21 -22.18 2.15
CA LYS A 71 38.01 -22.96 2.51
C LYS A 71 36.89 -22.07 3.05
N ALA A 72 37.21 -21.06 3.86
CA ALA A 72 36.23 -20.12 4.37
C ALA A 72 35.61 -19.27 3.25
N GLN A 73 36.41 -18.81 2.28
CA GLN A 73 35.91 -18.07 1.11
C GLN A 73 35.03 -18.95 0.22
N ALA A 74 35.47 -20.18 -0.08
CA ALA A 74 34.67 -21.13 -0.85
C ALA A 74 33.33 -21.47 -0.15
N ASN A 75 33.32 -21.58 1.18
CA ASN A 75 32.10 -21.81 1.94
C ASN A 75 31.16 -20.59 1.91
N ARG A 76 31.70 -19.36 1.98
CA ARG A 76 30.92 -18.12 1.80
C ARG A 76 30.32 -18.02 0.41
N ASP A 77 31.08 -18.33 -0.63
CA ASP A 77 30.62 -18.32 -2.02
C ASP A 77 29.56 -19.40 -2.27
N ARG A 78 29.71 -20.58 -1.66
CA ARG A 78 28.69 -21.65 -1.70
C ARG A 78 27.38 -21.22 -1.04
N ILE A 79 27.46 -20.56 0.12
CA ILE A 79 26.27 -20.02 0.80
C ILE A 79 25.64 -18.91 -0.04
N TYR A 80 26.43 -18.01 -0.61
CA TYR A 80 25.95 -16.95 -1.50
C TYR A 80 25.22 -17.52 -2.72
N ASN A 81 25.83 -18.46 -3.44
CA ASN A 81 25.24 -19.09 -4.63
C ASN A 81 23.99 -19.93 -4.30
N LYS A 82 23.88 -20.47 -3.09
CA LYS A 82 22.69 -21.21 -2.66
C LYS A 82 21.46 -20.31 -2.45
N TYR A 83 21.66 -19.04 -2.08
CA TYR A 83 20.59 -18.13 -1.68
C TYR A 83 20.46 -16.87 -2.53
N ILE A 84 21.29 -16.73 -3.58
CA ILE A 84 21.18 -15.65 -4.56
C ILE A 84 19.89 -15.80 -5.39
N HIS A 85 19.18 -14.70 -5.58
CA HIS A 85 18.04 -14.65 -6.49
C HIS A 85 18.55 -14.81 -7.94
N LYS A 86 18.16 -15.89 -8.60
CA LYS A 86 18.35 -16.04 -10.05
C LYS A 86 17.22 -15.30 -10.78
N PRO A 87 17.53 -14.43 -11.76
CA PRO A 87 16.51 -13.80 -12.59
C PRO A 87 15.58 -14.84 -13.21
N HIS A 88 14.29 -14.51 -13.35
CA HIS A 88 13.28 -15.46 -13.86
C HIS A 88 13.57 -16.00 -15.27
N TYR A 89 14.40 -15.32 -16.07
CA TYR A 89 14.81 -15.77 -17.40
C TYR A 89 15.93 -16.83 -17.40
N ASP A 90 16.66 -16.99 -16.30
CA ASP A 90 17.72 -18.01 -16.15
C ASP A 90 17.20 -19.33 -15.56
N LEU A 91 15.92 -19.37 -15.16
CA LEU A 91 15.28 -20.57 -14.66
C LEU A 91 14.74 -21.36 -15.84
N PRO A 92 15.00 -22.68 -15.92
CA PRO A 92 14.36 -23.52 -16.92
C PRO A 92 12.85 -23.37 -16.77
N MET A 93 12.18 -23.12 -17.89
CA MET A 93 10.73 -22.93 -17.94
C MET A 93 10.04 -24.22 -17.48
N GLU A 94 9.60 -24.24 -16.23
CA GLU A 94 8.87 -25.37 -15.65
C GLU A 94 7.48 -25.38 -16.30
N LYS A 95 7.30 -26.26 -17.28
CA LYS A 95 5.98 -26.50 -17.89
C LYS A 95 5.13 -27.23 -16.85
N SER A 96 4.27 -26.50 -16.15
CA SER A 96 3.20 -27.09 -15.35
C SER A 96 2.17 -27.69 -16.30
N GLU A 97 2.28 -28.99 -16.58
CA GLU A 97 1.26 -29.74 -17.33
C GLU A 97 -0.01 -29.99 -16.51
N ASN A 98 -0.03 -29.65 -15.22
CA ASN A 98 -1.14 -29.92 -14.31
C ASN A 98 -1.47 -28.72 -13.39
N ASP A 99 -1.76 -27.56 -13.97
CA ASP A 99 -2.55 -26.53 -13.27
C ASP A 99 -3.99 -27.04 -13.16
N THR A 100 -4.33 -27.80 -12.11
CA THR A 100 -5.74 -28.02 -11.73
C THR A 100 -6.15 -26.97 -10.70
N PRO A 101 -6.92 -25.92 -11.08
CA PRO A 101 -7.10 -24.69 -10.30
C PRO A 101 -8.47 -24.63 -9.62
N THR A 102 -9.08 -25.75 -9.23
CA THR A 102 -10.48 -25.78 -8.75
C THR A 102 -10.71 -24.91 -7.51
N LEU A 103 -9.72 -24.79 -6.60
CA LEU A 103 -9.88 -24.01 -5.35
C LEU A 103 -9.73 -22.48 -5.56
N ASP A 104 -9.00 -22.08 -6.60
CA ASP A 104 -8.72 -20.68 -6.92
C ASP A 104 -9.75 -20.09 -7.88
N GLN A 105 -10.35 -20.91 -8.74
CA GLN A 105 -11.32 -20.48 -9.73
C GLN A 105 -12.59 -19.92 -9.07
N GLU A 106 -13.19 -20.62 -8.11
CA GLU A 106 -14.37 -20.10 -7.40
C GLU A 106 -14.10 -18.77 -6.68
N TRP A 107 -12.90 -18.58 -6.12
CA TRP A 107 -12.53 -17.32 -5.47
C TRP A 107 -12.33 -16.20 -6.47
N SER A 108 -11.67 -16.52 -7.58
CA SER A 108 -11.50 -15.59 -8.69
C SER A 108 -12.86 -15.16 -9.22
N ASP A 109 -13.79 -16.09 -9.43
CA ASP A 109 -15.14 -15.85 -9.93
C ASP A 109 -15.96 -15.00 -8.94
N ARG A 110 -15.88 -15.29 -7.63
CA ARG A 110 -16.54 -14.47 -6.59
C ARG A 110 -16.01 -13.05 -6.56
N ILE A 111 -14.68 -12.86 -6.61
CA ILE A 111 -14.09 -11.51 -6.66
C ILE A 111 -14.47 -10.81 -7.96
N GLU A 112 -14.40 -11.51 -9.08
CA GLU A 112 -14.69 -10.97 -10.40
C GLU A 112 -16.14 -10.52 -10.49
N THR A 113 -17.06 -11.35 -10.03
CA THR A 113 -18.49 -11.03 -9.97
C THR A 113 -18.73 -9.81 -9.09
N MET A 114 -18.15 -9.75 -7.89
CA MET A 114 -18.31 -8.60 -7.01
C MET A 114 -17.66 -7.34 -7.61
N TYR A 115 -16.50 -7.47 -8.24
CA TYR A 115 -15.79 -6.36 -8.86
C TYR A 115 -16.58 -5.79 -10.04
N ARG A 116 -16.98 -6.64 -10.99
CA ARG A 116 -17.70 -6.26 -12.22
C ARG A 116 -19.10 -5.73 -11.95
N THR A 117 -19.83 -6.34 -11.02
CA THR A 117 -21.25 -5.97 -10.79
C THR A 117 -21.42 -4.87 -9.75
N MET A 118 -20.67 -4.91 -8.66
CA MET A 118 -20.84 -3.99 -7.55
C MET A 118 -19.80 -2.88 -7.62
N LEU A 119 -18.51 -3.20 -7.51
CA LEU A 119 -17.50 -2.18 -7.20
C LEU A 119 -17.20 -1.24 -8.36
N LEU A 120 -17.24 -1.73 -9.60
CA LEU A 120 -16.82 -0.96 -10.77
C LEU A 120 -17.76 0.21 -11.14
N PRO A 121 -19.08 0.01 -11.33
CA PRO A 121 -19.95 1.09 -11.81
C PRO A 121 -20.10 2.25 -10.81
N ASN A 122 -20.22 1.95 -9.52
CA ASN A 122 -20.48 2.95 -8.48
C ASN A 122 -19.27 3.11 -7.54
N ALA A 123 -18.05 2.89 -8.03
CA ALA A 123 -16.83 2.95 -7.23
C ALA A 123 -16.72 4.27 -6.45
N LYS A 124 -16.98 5.39 -7.12
CA LYS A 124 -16.91 6.74 -6.54
C LYS A 124 -17.93 6.91 -5.40
N ASP A 125 -19.17 6.45 -5.59
CA ASP A 125 -20.22 6.58 -4.59
C ASP A 125 -19.95 5.73 -3.36
N TYR A 126 -19.50 4.48 -3.56
CA TYR A 126 -19.14 3.61 -2.43
C TYR A 126 -17.94 4.14 -1.64
N MET A 127 -16.90 4.63 -2.32
CA MET A 127 -15.76 5.23 -1.64
C MET A 127 -16.15 6.55 -0.95
N GLY A 128 -17.04 7.35 -1.55
CA GLY A 128 -17.62 8.52 -0.90
C GLY A 128 -18.43 8.17 0.35
N LEU A 129 -19.21 7.09 0.32
CA LEU A 129 -19.91 6.58 1.49
C LEU A 129 -18.93 6.17 2.59
N PHE A 130 -17.90 5.37 2.27
CA PHE A 130 -16.86 5.01 3.24
C PHE A 130 -16.17 6.25 3.83
N ALA A 131 -15.88 7.27 3.02
CA ALA A 131 -15.29 8.53 3.46
C ALA A 131 -16.20 9.30 4.43
N SER A 132 -17.50 9.41 4.12
CA SER A 132 -18.49 10.08 4.98
C SER A 132 -18.62 9.36 6.33
N VAL A 133 -18.69 8.03 6.32
CA VAL A 133 -18.79 7.19 7.52
C VAL A 133 -17.54 7.31 8.37
N MET A 134 -16.36 7.24 7.77
CA MET A 134 -15.10 7.44 8.50
C MET A 134 -15.01 8.84 9.09
N THR A 135 -15.44 9.87 8.35
CA THR A 135 -15.45 11.26 8.83
C THR A 135 -16.39 11.41 10.03
N ALA A 136 -17.59 10.82 9.99
CA ALA A 136 -18.52 10.80 11.12
C ALA A 136 -17.96 10.03 12.34
N ALA A 137 -17.11 9.03 12.12
CA ALA A 137 -16.42 8.29 13.15
C ALA A 137 -15.21 9.05 13.74
N THR A 138 -14.68 10.07 13.06
CA THR A 138 -13.67 10.98 13.64
C THR A 138 -14.32 11.94 14.65
N ASN A 139 -13.54 12.47 15.61
CA ASN A 139 -14.09 13.32 16.65
C ASN A 139 -13.86 14.82 16.37
N PRO A 140 -14.92 15.60 16.11
CA PRO A 140 -14.81 17.06 16.08
C PRO A 140 -14.84 17.73 17.46
N ASP A 141 -15.40 17.07 18.50
CA ASP A 141 -15.80 17.75 19.73
C ASP A 141 -14.66 17.99 20.73
N LYS A 142 -14.10 19.20 20.72
CA LYS A 142 -13.11 19.70 21.71
C LYS A 142 -13.55 19.48 23.16
N ARG A 143 -14.87 19.43 23.44
CA ARG A 143 -15.44 19.19 24.79
C ARG A 143 -15.09 17.82 25.38
N ALA A 144 -14.94 16.78 24.54
CA ALA A 144 -14.49 15.47 25.00
C ALA A 144 -12.98 15.41 25.32
N PHE A 145 -12.21 16.43 24.90
CA PHE A 145 -10.75 16.47 24.95
C PHE A 145 -10.17 17.50 25.93
N SER A 146 -10.90 18.57 26.30
CA SER A 146 -10.40 19.59 27.25
C SER A 146 -9.99 19.02 28.61
N LYS A 147 -10.53 17.86 29.02
CA LYS A 147 -10.14 17.20 30.29
C LYS A 147 -8.97 16.21 30.18
N ARG A 148 -8.46 15.89 28.98
CA ARG A 148 -7.40 14.87 28.81
C ARG A 148 -5.98 15.41 28.70
N SER A 149 -5.79 16.73 28.55
CA SER A 149 -4.46 17.32 28.31
C SER A 149 -3.85 18.09 29.48
N SER A 150 -4.37 18.01 30.71
CA SER A 150 -3.71 18.66 31.85
C SER A 150 -3.24 17.64 32.88
N ALA A 151 -1.99 17.21 32.69
CA ALA A 151 -1.13 16.72 33.76
C ALA A 151 0.17 17.56 33.80
N GLY A 152 0.07 18.84 33.43
CA GLY A 152 1.21 19.76 33.38
C GLY A 152 0.90 20.91 32.44
N GLY A 153 0.44 22.03 32.98
CA GLY A 153 0.22 23.25 32.21
C GLY A 153 -0.98 24.03 32.71
N ASP A 154 -0.67 25.08 33.46
CA ASP A 154 -1.56 26.16 33.87
C ASP A 154 -2.41 26.66 32.69
N SER A 155 -3.73 26.46 32.75
CA SER A 155 -4.66 27.18 31.88
C SER A 155 -6.00 27.32 32.58
N SER A 156 -6.28 28.53 33.06
CA SER A 156 -7.56 28.96 33.58
C SER A 156 -8.59 29.05 32.45
N TYR A 157 -9.32 27.96 32.20
CA TYR A 157 -10.56 28.01 31.43
C TYR A 157 -11.62 27.15 32.13
N ASP A 158 -12.59 27.85 32.70
CA ASP A 158 -13.96 27.45 33.03
C ASP A 158 -14.21 25.94 33.22
N SER A 159 -14.04 25.48 34.46
CA SER A 159 -14.31 24.11 34.88
C SER A 159 -15.82 23.90 35.02
N GLN A 160 -16.55 23.85 33.90
CA GLN A 160 -17.90 23.29 33.93
C GLN A 160 -17.80 21.79 34.26
N MET A 161 -18.27 21.44 35.46
CA MET A 161 -18.43 20.07 35.91
C MET A 161 -19.46 19.36 35.01
N VAL A 162 -18.97 18.68 33.98
CA VAL A 162 -19.76 17.77 33.12
C VAL A 162 -20.54 16.80 34.02
N SER A 163 -21.86 16.77 33.87
CA SER A 163 -22.74 15.86 34.63
C SER A 163 -22.31 14.40 34.44
N PRO A 164 -22.42 13.52 35.46
CA PRO A 164 -22.13 12.09 35.31
C PRO A 164 -22.86 11.43 34.13
N GLU A 165 -24.10 11.85 33.85
CA GLU A 165 -24.89 11.37 32.72
C GLU A 165 -24.31 11.80 31.37
N GLU A 166 -23.88 13.06 31.27
CA GLU A 166 -23.22 13.60 30.08
C GLU A 166 -21.88 12.88 29.85
N GLN A 167 -21.14 12.57 30.92
CA GLN A 167 -19.90 11.81 30.83
C GLN A 167 -20.12 10.36 30.37
N ALA A 168 -21.18 9.70 30.84
CA ALA A 168 -21.56 8.36 30.39
C ALA A 168 -21.98 8.37 28.91
N TYR A 169 -22.75 9.37 28.49
CA TYR A 169 -23.10 9.57 27.08
C TYR A 169 -21.87 9.79 26.19
N LEU A 170 -20.93 10.64 26.61
CA LEU A 170 -19.67 10.88 25.89
C LEU A 170 -18.79 9.62 25.78
N ALA A 171 -18.79 8.76 26.80
CA ALA A 171 -18.09 7.47 26.75
C ALA A 171 -18.78 6.49 25.77
N TYR A 172 -20.12 6.43 25.81
CA TYR A 172 -20.91 5.61 24.89
C TYR A 172 -20.69 6.03 23.43
N ILE A 173 -20.83 7.32 23.11
CA ILE A 173 -20.68 7.81 21.74
C ILE A 173 -19.26 7.58 21.21
N LEU A 174 -18.23 7.71 22.06
CA LEU A 174 -16.85 7.41 21.68
C LEU A 174 -16.69 5.93 21.31
N ARG A 175 -17.27 5.01 22.10
CA ARG A 175 -17.26 3.58 21.80
C ARG A 175 -17.95 3.27 20.48
N GLU A 176 -19.10 3.90 20.21
CA GLU A 176 -19.82 3.73 18.94
C GLU A 176 -18.99 4.19 17.74
N LYS A 177 -18.34 5.35 17.85
CA LYS A 177 -17.44 5.88 16.81
C LYS A 177 -16.21 4.99 16.60
N VAL A 178 -15.64 4.43 17.69
CA VAL A 178 -14.51 3.49 17.63
C VAL A 178 -14.88 2.24 16.83
N ILE A 179 -16.03 1.63 17.14
CA ILE A 179 -16.54 0.45 16.41
C ILE A 179 -16.78 0.80 14.94
N LEU A 180 -17.38 1.96 14.67
CA LEU A 180 -17.66 2.39 13.31
C LEU A 180 -16.37 2.56 12.49
N MET A 181 -15.35 3.24 13.05
CA MET A 181 -14.06 3.43 12.39
C MET A 181 -13.38 2.09 12.07
N ASP A 182 -13.40 1.16 13.02
CA ASP A 182 -12.76 -0.14 12.90
C ASP A 182 -13.43 -1.00 11.82
N VAL A 183 -14.76 -1.16 11.88
CA VAL A 183 -15.52 -1.95 10.92
C VAL A 183 -15.39 -1.38 9.50
N THR A 184 -15.42 -0.05 9.37
CA THR A 184 -15.27 0.64 8.08
C THR A 184 -13.85 0.43 7.52
N SER A 185 -12.82 0.56 8.36
CA SER A 185 -11.43 0.34 7.97
C SER A 185 -11.16 -1.13 7.61
N LEU A 186 -11.72 -2.09 8.34
CA LEU A 186 -11.58 -3.52 8.05
C LEU A 186 -12.27 -3.89 6.74
N THR A 187 -13.48 -3.37 6.50
CA THR A 187 -14.21 -3.58 5.25
C THR A 187 -13.41 -3.06 4.07
N LEU A 188 -12.98 -1.80 4.13
CA LEU A 188 -12.19 -1.16 3.08
C LEU A 188 -10.86 -1.91 2.83
N LEU A 189 -10.16 -2.28 3.90
CA LEU A 189 -8.92 -3.04 3.80
C LEU A 189 -9.15 -4.41 3.14
N THR A 190 -10.25 -5.09 3.45
CA THR A 190 -10.61 -6.39 2.87
C THR A 190 -10.84 -6.23 1.36
N ILE A 191 -11.68 -5.29 0.95
CA ILE A 191 -11.95 -4.99 -0.47
C ILE A 191 -10.64 -4.72 -1.22
N LEU A 192 -9.80 -3.81 -0.71
CA LEU A 192 -8.52 -3.45 -1.34
C LEU A 192 -7.50 -4.60 -1.38
N LYS A 193 -7.55 -5.53 -0.42
CA LYS A 193 -6.66 -6.70 -0.43
C LYS A 193 -7.12 -7.75 -1.44
N HIS A 194 -8.42 -8.03 -1.50
CA HIS A 194 -8.97 -9.00 -2.42
C HIS A 194 -8.83 -8.52 -3.88
N ALA A 195 -9.21 -7.27 -4.17
CA ALA A 195 -9.05 -6.70 -5.51
C ALA A 195 -7.60 -6.75 -6.00
N ARG A 196 -6.63 -6.30 -5.18
CA ARG A 196 -5.20 -6.37 -5.55
C ARG A 196 -4.67 -7.80 -5.68
N SER A 197 -5.24 -8.76 -4.95
CA SER A 197 -4.80 -10.16 -5.03
C SER A 197 -5.38 -10.86 -6.26
N SER A 198 -6.52 -10.39 -6.79
CA SER A 198 -7.06 -10.84 -8.07
C SER A 198 -6.30 -10.22 -9.24
N HIS A 199 -6.17 -8.90 -9.28
CA HIS A 199 -5.38 -8.22 -10.31
C HIS A 199 -4.79 -6.91 -9.78
N PHE A 200 -3.56 -6.60 -10.19
CA PHE A 200 -2.89 -5.37 -9.76
C PHE A 200 -3.69 -4.12 -10.15
N TYR A 201 -4.11 -4.00 -11.42
CA TYR A 201 -4.87 -2.83 -11.91
C TYR A 201 -6.25 -2.67 -11.27
N LYS A 202 -6.97 -3.76 -10.93
CA LYS A 202 -8.23 -3.67 -10.16
C LYS A 202 -8.01 -3.03 -8.80
N GLY A 203 -6.91 -3.43 -8.14
CA GLY A 203 -6.50 -2.86 -6.87
C GLY A 203 -6.10 -1.39 -6.97
N GLU A 204 -5.39 -1.01 -8.03
CA GLU A 204 -4.98 0.39 -8.25
C GLU A 204 -6.17 1.29 -8.60
N TYR A 205 -7.12 0.81 -9.41
CA TYR A 205 -8.36 1.54 -9.71
C TYR A 205 -9.16 1.87 -8.44
N LEU A 206 -9.38 0.88 -7.57
CA LEU A 206 -10.07 1.13 -6.30
C LEU A 206 -9.25 2.01 -5.37
N ALA A 207 -7.93 1.85 -5.33
CA ALA A 207 -7.06 2.71 -4.53
C ALA A 207 -7.12 4.17 -4.98
N SER A 208 -7.22 4.45 -6.29
CA SER A 208 -7.42 5.80 -6.81
C SER A 208 -8.74 6.39 -6.32
N ASN A 209 -9.85 5.66 -6.48
CA ASN A 209 -11.16 6.12 -6.02
C ASN A 209 -11.20 6.37 -4.49
N VAL A 210 -10.46 5.60 -3.70
CA VAL A 210 -10.31 5.82 -2.25
C VAL A 210 -9.58 7.14 -1.95
N VAL A 211 -8.56 7.47 -2.73
CA VAL A 211 -7.83 8.74 -2.61
C VAL A 211 -8.71 9.90 -3.03
N ASP A 212 -9.42 9.77 -4.15
CA ASP A 212 -10.33 10.79 -4.70
C ASP A 212 -11.49 11.09 -3.74
N ALA A 213 -12.01 10.07 -3.05
CA ALA A 213 -13.01 10.24 -2.00
C ALA A 213 -12.49 10.93 -0.72
N GLY A 214 -11.19 11.24 -0.64
CA GLY A 214 -10.60 11.95 0.50
C GLY A 214 -10.32 11.07 1.73
N ILE A 215 -10.43 9.74 1.62
CA ILE A 215 -10.20 8.80 2.74
C ILE A 215 -8.78 8.91 3.26
N LEU A 216 -7.79 9.06 2.36
CA LEU A 216 -6.38 9.24 2.73
C LEU A 216 -6.17 10.45 3.66
N ALA A 217 -6.84 11.56 3.37
CA ALA A 217 -6.80 12.77 4.19
C ALA A 217 -7.50 12.56 5.54
N THR A 218 -8.69 11.94 5.54
CA THR A 218 -9.45 11.65 6.76
C THR A 218 -8.68 10.74 7.72
N LEU A 219 -8.07 9.67 7.22
CA LEU A 219 -7.25 8.76 8.03
C LEU A 219 -6.02 9.47 8.59
N THR A 220 -5.32 10.28 7.79
CA THR A 220 -4.14 11.02 8.28
C THR A 220 -4.52 12.05 9.36
N LYS A 221 -5.66 12.74 9.20
CA LYS A 221 -6.21 13.65 10.23
C LYS A 221 -6.54 12.91 11.52
N PHE A 222 -7.19 11.75 11.42
CA PHE A 222 -7.50 10.88 12.55
C PHE A 222 -6.22 10.47 13.32
N MET A 223 -5.17 10.04 12.62
CA MET A 223 -3.91 9.65 13.26
C MET A 223 -3.22 10.83 13.96
N ASN A 224 -3.33 12.05 13.43
CA ASN A 224 -2.70 13.22 14.02
C ASN A 224 -3.43 13.74 15.28
N ARG A 225 -4.76 13.86 15.19
CA ARG A 225 -5.59 14.54 16.21
C ARG A 225 -6.05 13.62 17.33
N ASP A 226 -6.57 12.44 16.97
CA ASP A 226 -7.41 11.65 17.88
C ASP A 226 -6.69 10.41 18.45
N PHE A 227 -5.46 10.13 17.98
CA PHE A 227 -4.72 8.91 18.30
C PHE A 227 -4.62 8.62 19.81
N ALA A 228 -4.11 9.56 20.62
CA ALA A 228 -3.86 9.30 22.04
C ALA A 228 -5.16 8.95 22.80
N THR A 229 -6.24 9.65 22.49
CA THR A 229 -7.57 9.47 23.08
C THR A 229 -8.24 8.17 22.61
N TYR A 230 -7.99 7.78 21.37
CA TYR A 230 -8.56 6.57 20.78
C TYR A 230 -7.98 5.30 21.41
N VAL A 231 -6.69 5.28 21.73
CA VAL A 231 -5.98 4.07 22.15
C VAL A 231 -5.97 3.89 23.68
N GLN A 232 -5.92 5.00 24.44
CA GLN A 232 -5.86 4.95 25.90
C GLN A 232 -7.14 4.36 26.49
N VAL A 233 -6.98 3.37 27.37
CA VAL A 233 -8.05 2.84 28.20
C VAL A 233 -8.25 3.77 29.38
N ARG A 234 -9.49 4.17 29.65
CA ARG A 234 -9.82 4.83 30.93
C ARG A 234 -9.71 3.76 32.02
N ASN A 235 -8.74 3.89 32.92
CA ASN A 235 -8.81 3.18 34.20
C ASN A 235 -10.02 3.77 34.95
N ASN A 236 -11.18 3.12 34.84
CA ASN A 236 -12.20 3.30 35.84
C ASN A 236 -11.77 2.48 37.04
N GLU A 237 -11.61 3.11 38.21
CA GLU A 237 -11.34 2.41 39.46
C GLU A 237 -12.50 1.47 39.84
N ASP A 238 -13.70 1.78 39.36
CA ASP A 238 -14.83 0.86 39.34
C ASP A 238 -14.67 -0.14 38.18
N ASN A 239 -14.21 -1.35 38.49
CA ASN A 239 -14.15 -2.51 37.59
C ASN A 239 -15.50 -2.91 36.94
N SER A 240 -16.57 -2.12 37.08
CA SER A 240 -17.94 -2.44 36.68
C SER A 240 -18.21 -2.45 35.16
N LEU A 241 -17.28 -1.97 34.34
CA LEU A 241 -17.42 -1.91 32.87
C LEU A 241 -16.33 -2.67 32.10
N ARG A 242 -15.38 -3.29 32.79
CA ARG A 242 -14.44 -4.23 32.16
C ARG A 242 -15.22 -5.53 31.92
N VAL A 243 -15.54 -5.81 30.65
CA VAL A 243 -15.91 -7.18 30.26
C VAL A 243 -14.65 -8.02 30.45
N GLU A 244 -14.50 -8.65 31.61
CA GLU A 244 -13.32 -9.44 31.99
C GLU A 244 -13.11 -10.71 31.15
N GLY A 245 -14.03 -11.03 30.24
CA GLY A 245 -13.81 -12.10 29.28
C GLY A 245 -14.82 -12.09 28.15
N LEU A 246 -14.34 -12.41 26.94
CA LEU A 246 -15.23 -13.04 25.95
C LEU A 246 -15.72 -14.37 26.54
N PRO A 247 -16.91 -14.86 26.16
CA PRO A 247 -17.47 -16.12 26.68
C PRO A 247 -16.62 -17.38 26.43
N ASN A 248 -15.46 -17.28 25.77
CA ASN A 248 -14.51 -18.37 25.57
C ASN A 248 -13.06 -17.81 25.42
N GLY A 249 -12.27 -17.83 26.51
CA GLY A 249 -10.80 -17.92 26.45
C GLY A 249 -9.94 -16.64 26.63
N THR A 250 -9.29 -16.54 27.79
CA THR A 250 -7.86 -16.20 28.08
C THR A 250 -7.11 -15.07 27.35
N LYS A 251 -7.73 -14.21 26.54
CA LYS A 251 -7.04 -13.05 25.93
C LYS A 251 -7.32 -11.78 26.73
N LYS A 252 -6.30 -11.26 27.43
CA LYS A 252 -6.35 -9.92 28.03
C LYS A 252 -6.75 -8.92 26.95
N ALA A 253 -7.82 -8.16 27.18
CA ALA A 253 -8.36 -7.18 26.24
C ALA A 253 -7.49 -5.91 26.11
N THR A 254 -6.35 -5.88 26.80
CA THR A 254 -5.41 -4.75 26.89
C THR A 254 -3.98 -5.18 26.58
N ILE A 255 -3.24 -4.29 25.92
CA ILE A 255 -1.80 -4.33 25.70
C ILE A 255 -1.17 -3.44 26.76
N ILE A 256 -0.27 -4.03 27.54
CA ILE A 256 0.43 -3.37 28.62
C ILE A 256 1.79 -2.93 28.07
N VAL A 257 2.01 -1.62 27.99
CA VAL A 257 3.28 -1.04 27.54
C VAL A 257 3.97 -0.42 28.76
N PRO A 258 5.11 -0.96 29.21
CA PRO A 258 5.92 -0.29 30.22
C PRO A 258 6.50 0.99 29.60
N ILE A 259 6.14 2.13 30.19
CA ILE A 259 6.72 3.44 29.87
C ILE A 259 7.99 3.62 30.69
N ASP A 260 7.95 3.32 31.99
CA ASP A 260 9.07 3.27 32.95
C ASP A 260 8.84 2.15 34.00
N ASP A 261 9.83 1.87 34.86
CA ASP A 261 9.79 0.82 35.90
C ASP A 261 8.60 0.96 36.88
N THR A 262 7.96 2.13 36.93
CA THR A 262 6.79 2.45 37.78
C THR A 262 5.51 2.79 37.00
N LEU A 263 5.60 3.07 35.69
CA LEU A 263 4.49 3.58 34.88
C LEU A 263 4.12 2.62 33.75
N VAL A 264 2.91 2.10 33.82
CA VAL A 264 2.36 1.14 32.89
C VAL A 264 1.19 1.76 32.12
N ALA A 265 1.32 1.87 30.79
CA ALA A 265 0.21 2.28 29.94
C ALA A 265 -0.56 1.06 29.44
N GLU A 266 -1.86 1.01 29.76
CA GLU A 266 -2.78 0.03 29.20
C GLU A 266 -3.49 0.59 27.96
N TYR A 267 -3.36 -0.12 26.85
CA TYR A 267 -4.01 0.19 25.58
C TYR A 267 -5.00 -0.89 25.22
N ALA A 268 -6.17 -0.55 24.70
CA ALA A 268 -7.14 -1.60 24.35
C ALA A 268 -6.78 -2.28 23.02
N LEU A 269 -6.90 -3.61 23.01
CA LEU A 269 -6.48 -4.47 21.90
C LEU A 269 -7.30 -4.25 20.62
N GLN A 270 -8.56 -3.81 20.76
CA GLN A 270 -9.41 -3.55 19.59
C GLN A 270 -8.95 -2.29 18.85
N GLN A 271 -8.62 -1.24 19.59
CA GLN A 271 -8.23 0.06 19.05
C GLN A 271 -6.85 -0.03 18.39
N THR A 272 -5.93 -0.80 18.96
CA THR A 272 -4.64 -1.11 18.32
C THR A 272 -4.81 -1.92 17.04
N ARG A 273 -5.76 -2.86 16.97
CA ARG A 273 -6.11 -3.56 15.71
C ARG A 273 -6.71 -2.63 14.64
N CYS A 274 -7.54 -1.68 15.04
CA CYS A 274 -8.05 -0.65 14.12
C CYS A 274 -6.90 0.19 13.57
N LEU A 275 -5.97 0.63 14.41
CA LEU A 275 -4.78 1.38 13.97
C LEU A 275 -3.93 0.60 12.97
N ALA A 276 -3.70 -0.69 13.23
CA ALA A 276 -3.00 -1.55 12.28
C ALA A 276 -3.74 -1.58 10.93
N SER A 277 -5.07 -1.62 10.93
CA SER A 277 -5.88 -1.60 9.69
C SER A 277 -5.76 -0.26 8.96
N VAL A 278 -5.84 0.87 9.68
CA VAL A 278 -5.66 2.22 9.13
C VAL A 278 -4.26 2.38 8.53
N LEU A 279 -3.20 2.01 9.24
CA LEU A 279 -1.83 2.09 8.73
C LEU A 279 -1.61 1.22 7.49
N ARG A 280 -2.29 0.07 7.42
CA ARG A 280 -2.26 -0.82 6.24
C ARG A 280 -2.93 -0.19 5.03
N ILE A 281 -4.04 0.54 5.25
CA ILE A 281 -4.69 1.31 4.19
C ILE A 281 -3.75 2.43 3.75
N LEU A 282 -3.27 3.27 4.68
CA LEU A 282 -2.34 4.37 4.38
C LEU A 282 -1.14 3.89 3.56
N GLN A 283 -0.44 2.85 4.03
CA GLN A 283 0.71 2.28 3.31
C GLN A 283 0.34 1.76 1.92
N ARG A 284 -0.85 1.19 1.74
CA ARG A 284 -1.30 0.67 0.45
C ARG A 284 -1.62 1.79 -0.54
N LEU A 285 -2.19 2.89 -0.06
CA LEU A 285 -2.52 4.03 -0.89
C LEU A 285 -1.27 4.84 -1.29
N THR A 286 -0.27 4.92 -0.41
CA THR A 286 0.89 5.80 -0.65
C THR A 286 2.14 5.07 -1.15
N LYS A 287 2.23 3.72 -1.04
CA LYS A 287 3.43 2.98 -1.49
C LYS A 287 3.73 3.27 -2.96
N ARG A 288 4.95 3.77 -3.23
CA ARG A 288 5.46 4.11 -4.57
C ARG A 288 4.63 5.19 -5.31
N LYS A 289 3.88 6.02 -4.57
CA LYS A 289 3.14 7.17 -5.11
C LYS A 289 3.74 8.47 -4.59
N PRO A 290 4.85 8.97 -5.19
CA PRO A 290 5.52 10.20 -4.79
C PRO A 290 4.57 11.39 -4.58
N SER A 291 3.57 11.58 -5.44
CA SER A 291 2.65 12.73 -5.34
C SER A 291 1.85 12.70 -4.04
N LEU A 292 1.35 11.52 -3.65
CA LEU A 292 0.60 11.29 -2.42
C LEU A 292 1.49 11.33 -1.18
N ILE A 293 2.70 10.77 -1.27
CA ILE A 293 3.67 10.81 -0.16
C ILE A 293 4.05 12.27 0.14
N LYS A 294 4.50 13.03 -0.86
CA LYS A 294 4.89 14.44 -0.71
C LYS A 294 3.73 15.27 -0.15
N SER A 295 2.55 15.18 -0.78
CA SER A 295 1.40 16.01 -0.41
C SER A 295 0.78 15.66 0.95
N THR A 296 0.72 14.38 1.32
CA THR A 296 -0.03 13.94 2.52
C THR A 296 0.90 13.56 3.67
N LEU A 297 1.97 12.83 3.37
CA LEU A 297 2.83 12.19 4.38
C LEU A 297 4.11 12.98 4.70
N CYS A 298 4.49 13.99 3.92
CA CYS A 298 5.68 14.81 4.19
C CYS A 298 5.35 16.19 4.78
N ARG A 299 4.07 16.48 5.09
CA ARG A 299 3.71 17.68 5.85
C ARG A 299 4.30 17.63 7.26
N SER A 300 4.64 18.80 7.82
CA SER A 300 5.47 19.00 9.02
C SER A 300 5.08 18.20 10.28
N GLN A 301 3.85 17.69 10.37
CA GLN A 301 3.35 16.96 11.55
C GLN A 301 3.31 15.42 11.38
N SER A 302 3.63 14.87 10.21
CA SER A 302 3.43 13.44 9.96
C SER A 302 4.29 12.53 10.84
N LEU A 303 5.58 12.86 10.99
CA LEU A 303 6.51 12.12 11.83
C LEU A 303 6.14 12.20 13.32
N VAL A 304 5.47 13.27 13.76
CA VAL A 304 5.08 13.45 15.16
C VAL A 304 4.07 12.38 15.58
N TRP A 305 3.01 12.18 14.80
CA TRP A 305 2.02 11.15 15.12
C TRP A 305 2.54 9.74 14.86
N ILE A 306 3.43 9.55 13.87
CA ILE A 306 4.07 8.25 13.63
C ILE A 306 4.93 7.83 14.84
N LYS A 307 5.71 8.75 15.43
CA LYS A 307 6.48 8.47 16.65
C LYS A 307 5.58 8.03 17.81
N ARG A 308 4.42 8.68 18.00
CA ARG A 308 3.45 8.28 19.04
C ARG A 308 2.94 6.85 18.83
N ILE A 309 2.77 6.42 17.59
CA ILE A 309 2.38 5.05 17.25
C ILE A 309 3.50 4.05 17.55
N LEU A 310 4.75 4.38 17.20
CA LEU A 310 5.90 3.52 17.45
C LEU A 310 6.09 3.24 18.96
N ASN A 311 5.74 4.22 19.81
CA ASN A 311 5.76 4.06 21.26
C ASN A 311 4.76 3.01 21.79
N LEU A 312 3.75 2.59 21.02
CA LEU A 312 2.85 1.50 21.42
C LEU A 312 3.56 0.14 21.47
N LYS A 313 4.73 0.01 20.85
CA LYS A 313 5.54 -1.23 20.77
C LYS A 313 4.78 -2.47 20.25
N GLU A 314 3.57 -2.33 19.72
CA GLU A 314 2.79 -3.42 19.12
C GLU A 314 3.38 -3.80 17.75
N PRO A 315 3.73 -5.08 17.50
CA PRO A 315 4.53 -5.48 16.34
C PRO A 315 3.93 -5.09 14.98
N MET A 316 2.62 -5.28 14.79
CA MET A 316 1.97 -5.05 13.48
C MET A 316 1.90 -3.56 13.14
N THR A 317 1.44 -2.77 14.10
CA THR A 317 1.32 -1.31 14.00
C THR A 317 2.70 -0.68 13.85
N ARG A 318 3.71 -1.14 14.61
CA ARG A 318 5.10 -0.70 14.47
C ARG A 318 5.64 -0.96 13.07
N LEU A 319 5.46 -2.16 12.54
CA LEU A 319 5.93 -2.51 11.19
C LEU A 319 5.34 -1.60 10.12
N TYR A 320 4.04 -1.33 10.15
CA TYR A 320 3.40 -0.47 9.15
C TYR A 320 3.72 1.01 9.35
N ALA A 321 3.90 1.46 10.59
CA ALA A 321 4.40 2.80 10.90
C ALA A 321 5.82 3.01 10.34
N LEU A 322 6.74 2.05 10.55
CA LEU A 322 8.10 2.12 10.01
C LEU A 322 8.13 2.09 8.47
N LYS A 323 7.22 1.35 7.82
CA LYS A 323 7.07 1.39 6.36
C LYS A 323 6.67 2.78 5.85
N LEU A 324 5.83 3.50 6.59
CA LEU A 324 5.47 4.88 6.25
C LEU A 324 6.67 5.80 6.42
N VAL A 325 7.44 5.69 7.52
CA VAL A 325 8.69 6.45 7.71
C VAL A 325 9.65 6.22 6.54
N LYS A 326 9.87 4.95 6.17
CA LYS A 326 10.72 4.57 5.05
C LYS A 326 10.28 5.24 3.75
N SER A 327 8.96 5.29 3.48
CA SER A 327 8.43 5.95 2.29
C SER A 327 8.60 7.48 2.28
N GLN A 328 8.59 8.11 3.45
CA GLN A 328 8.72 9.57 3.60
C GLN A 328 10.16 10.05 3.46
N ALA A 329 11.13 9.28 3.96
CA ALA A 329 12.54 9.63 4.03
C ALA A 329 13.13 10.22 2.74
N ARG A 330 12.76 9.66 1.58
CA ARG A 330 13.23 10.13 0.26
C ARG A 330 12.85 11.59 -0.02
N TYR A 331 11.75 12.06 0.57
CA TYR A 331 11.13 13.34 0.28
C TYR A 331 11.20 14.34 1.44
N LEU A 332 11.74 13.95 2.59
CA LEU A 332 11.95 14.85 3.73
C LEU A 332 13.24 15.68 3.60
N GLY A 333 14.01 15.48 2.53
CA GLY A 333 15.22 16.21 2.18
C GLY A 333 16.40 15.94 3.11
N HIS A 334 17.56 16.50 2.78
CA HIS A 334 18.83 16.21 3.48
C HIS A 334 18.84 16.58 4.98
N GLN A 335 17.90 17.42 5.43
CA GLN A 335 17.79 17.84 6.83
C GLN A 335 17.17 16.76 7.74
N TRP A 336 16.44 15.78 7.20
CA TRP A 336 15.76 14.79 8.04
C TRP A 336 16.74 13.81 8.69
N THR A 337 17.78 13.38 7.96
CA THR A 337 18.84 12.49 8.46
C THR A 337 19.75 13.16 9.48
N ARG A 338 19.87 14.50 9.43
CA ARG A 338 20.67 15.30 10.37
C ARG A 338 19.97 15.58 11.70
N LYS A 339 18.63 15.43 11.75
CA LYS A 339 17.88 15.61 13.00
C LYS A 339 18.16 14.43 13.93
N PHE A 340 18.74 14.71 15.10
CA PHE A 340 19.01 13.71 16.14
C PHE A 340 17.76 12.85 16.47
N THR A 341 16.58 13.45 16.45
CA THR A 341 15.31 12.75 16.72
C THR A 341 14.87 11.76 15.62
N CYS A 342 15.58 11.70 14.50
CA CYS A 342 15.29 10.80 13.37
C CYS A 342 16.28 9.63 13.27
N VAL A 343 17.45 9.73 13.90
CA VAL A 343 18.46 8.66 13.92
C VAL A 343 17.91 7.34 14.50
N PRO A 344 17.17 7.34 15.63
CA PRO A 344 16.56 6.10 16.13
C PRO A 344 15.57 5.48 15.14
N LEU A 345 14.82 6.31 14.40
CA LEU A 345 13.86 5.83 13.39
C LEU A 345 14.58 5.16 12.21
N LEU A 346 15.72 5.70 11.79
CA LEU A 346 16.54 5.12 10.73
C LEU A 346 17.00 3.71 11.13
N THR A 347 17.50 3.56 12.35
CA THR A 347 17.91 2.26 12.92
C THR A 347 16.73 1.29 13.00
N GLU A 348 15.56 1.74 13.47
CA GLU A 348 14.38 0.89 13.52
C GLU A 348 13.91 0.43 12.13
N VAL A 349 13.92 1.32 11.13
CA VAL A 349 13.59 0.95 9.75
C VAL A 349 14.58 -0.10 9.24
N TYR A 350 15.88 0.10 9.48
CA TYR A 350 16.92 -0.86 9.09
C TYR A 350 16.74 -2.24 9.74
N LEU A 351 16.36 -2.29 11.02
CA LEU A 351 16.20 -3.54 11.76
C LEU A 351 14.89 -4.29 11.44
N TYR A 352 13.77 -3.57 11.29
CA TYR A 352 12.43 -4.18 11.25
C TYR A 352 11.76 -4.14 9.87
N VAL A 353 12.22 -3.31 8.94
CA VAL A 353 11.65 -3.23 7.58
C VAL A 353 12.57 -3.91 6.59
N ARG A 354 12.00 -4.85 5.81
CA ARG A 354 12.74 -5.56 4.76
C ARG A 354 13.35 -4.58 3.74
N PRO A 355 14.65 -4.68 3.41
CA PRO A 355 15.24 -3.94 2.31
C PRO A 355 14.73 -4.46 0.95
N GLU A 356 14.47 -3.55 0.02
CA GLU A 356 14.17 -3.88 -1.39
C GLU A 356 15.47 -3.71 -2.23
N LEU A 357 15.51 -4.20 -3.47
CA LEU A 357 16.70 -4.07 -4.32
C LEU A 357 16.88 -2.62 -4.82
N GLU A 358 15.77 -1.98 -5.18
CA GLU A 358 15.68 -0.60 -5.68
C GLU A 358 15.49 0.42 -4.54
N ASP A 359 16.03 0.10 -3.36
CA ASP A 359 15.68 0.78 -2.11
C ASP A 359 16.49 2.08 -1.93
N ASP A 360 16.21 3.06 -2.78
CA ASP A 360 16.84 4.39 -2.81
C ASP A 360 16.19 5.38 -1.84
N TRP A 361 15.62 4.91 -0.73
CA TRP A 361 14.86 5.75 0.19
C TRP A 361 15.70 6.78 0.98
N LEU A 362 17.02 6.63 0.99
CA LEU A 362 17.98 7.60 1.56
C LEU A 362 18.58 8.55 0.53
N ARG A 363 18.32 8.34 -0.76
CA ARG A 363 18.71 9.28 -1.80
C ARG A 363 17.81 10.51 -1.67
N SER A 364 18.40 11.66 -1.36
CA SER A 364 17.70 12.94 -1.40
C SER A 364 17.27 13.20 -2.84
N GLU A 365 15.98 13.42 -3.08
CA GLU A 365 15.56 14.18 -4.26
C GLU A 365 15.57 15.64 -3.85
N ASP A 366 16.51 16.42 -4.38
CA ASP A 366 16.68 17.85 -4.08
C ASP A 366 15.58 18.74 -4.71
N ASP A 367 14.46 18.14 -5.12
CA ASP A 367 13.27 18.87 -5.54
C ASP A 367 12.62 19.52 -4.31
N ASP A 368 12.70 20.84 -4.31
CA ASP A 368 11.90 21.75 -3.52
C ASP A 368 10.54 21.14 -3.14
N THR A 369 10.33 20.92 -1.85
CA THR A 369 9.04 20.47 -1.28
C THR A 369 7.87 21.40 -1.61
N SER A 370 8.13 22.53 -2.29
CA SER A 370 7.19 23.58 -2.62
C SER A 370 6.48 23.44 -3.97
N VAL A 371 6.86 22.56 -4.91
CA VAL A 371 6.23 22.60 -6.25
C VAL A 371 5.78 21.25 -6.82
N THR A 372 4.46 21.23 -7.07
CA THR A 372 3.62 20.34 -7.88
C THR A 372 3.05 19.05 -7.26
N SER A 373 1.74 19.12 -7.04
CA SER A 373 0.78 18.00 -6.96
C SER A 373 0.62 17.23 -8.27
N ALA A 374 1.40 17.54 -9.31
CA ALA A 374 1.33 16.83 -10.58
C ALA A 374 1.82 15.39 -10.38
N PRO A 375 1.07 14.39 -10.88
CA PRO A 375 1.53 13.02 -10.86
C PRO A 375 2.87 12.96 -11.61
N LYS A 376 3.85 12.29 -11.01
CA LYS A 376 5.11 12.03 -11.71
C LYS A 376 4.82 11.23 -13.00
N PRO A 377 5.67 11.29 -14.04
CA PRO A 377 5.44 10.57 -15.29
C PRO A 377 5.07 9.09 -15.12
N ILE A 378 5.64 8.43 -14.11
CA ILE A 378 5.36 7.03 -13.75
C ILE A 378 3.92 6.83 -13.25
N GLU A 379 3.37 7.78 -12.50
CA GLU A 379 1.99 7.72 -12.00
C GLU A 379 0.97 7.96 -13.14
N ASN A 380 1.28 8.86 -14.08
CA ASN A 380 0.48 9.05 -15.29
C ASN A 380 0.48 7.80 -16.17
N LEU A 381 1.65 7.18 -16.36
CA LEU A 381 1.76 5.90 -17.08
C LEU A 381 0.91 4.82 -16.39
N LEU A 382 1.02 4.69 -15.07
CA LEU A 382 0.21 3.74 -14.31
C LEU A 382 -1.29 4.00 -14.46
N ALA A 383 -1.72 5.26 -14.43
CA ALA A 383 -3.12 5.63 -14.63
C ALA A 383 -3.60 5.24 -16.05
N GLY A 384 -2.78 5.47 -17.08
CA GLY A 384 -3.07 5.04 -18.45
C GLY A 384 -3.19 3.52 -18.60
N GLU A 385 -2.27 2.76 -18.00
CA GLU A 385 -2.32 1.29 -17.98
C GLU A 385 -3.55 0.75 -17.26
N VAL A 386 -3.90 1.36 -16.11
CA VAL A 386 -5.14 1.05 -15.40
C VAL A 386 -6.33 1.30 -16.31
N GLN A 387 -6.43 2.46 -16.96
CA GLN A 387 -7.53 2.77 -17.86
C GLN A 387 -7.62 1.78 -19.03
N SER A 388 -6.50 1.49 -19.70
CA SER A 388 -6.41 0.51 -20.79
C SER A 388 -6.92 -0.88 -20.39
N TYR A 389 -6.46 -1.40 -19.24
CA TYR A 389 -6.92 -2.68 -18.71
C TYR A 389 -8.43 -2.72 -18.49
N HIS A 390 -9.01 -1.61 -17.98
CA HIS A 390 -10.44 -1.57 -17.70
C HIS A 390 -11.28 -1.44 -18.95
N ASN A 391 -10.84 -0.67 -19.94
CA ASN A 391 -11.55 -0.57 -21.21
C ASN A 391 -11.54 -1.91 -21.95
N ARG A 392 -10.40 -2.62 -21.94
CA ARG A 392 -10.30 -3.94 -22.57
C ARG A 392 -11.23 -4.99 -21.94
N ASN A 393 -11.36 -5.01 -20.61
CA ASN A 393 -12.06 -6.10 -19.90
C ASN A 393 -13.46 -5.74 -19.39
N TYR A 394 -13.77 -4.45 -19.29
CA TYR A 394 -14.99 -3.93 -18.67
C TYR A 394 -15.65 -2.80 -19.45
N TRP A 395 -15.46 -2.78 -20.78
CA TRP A 395 -16.05 -1.78 -21.66
C TRP A 395 -17.54 -1.55 -21.41
N ASP A 396 -18.32 -2.62 -21.29
CA ASP A 396 -19.77 -2.57 -21.05
C ASP A 396 -20.19 -1.81 -19.79
N ARG A 397 -19.27 -1.62 -18.83
CA ARG A 397 -19.54 -1.09 -17.49
C ARG A 397 -18.89 0.26 -17.23
N LEU A 398 -17.79 0.58 -17.90
CA LEU A 398 -17.04 1.83 -17.76
C LEU A 398 -17.10 2.62 -19.05
N LYS A 399 -18.29 3.07 -19.43
CA LYS A 399 -18.41 4.00 -20.55
C LYS A 399 -17.81 5.35 -20.15
N PRO A 400 -16.84 5.90 -20.91
CA PRO A 400 -16.29 7.21 -20.59
C PRO A 400 -17.39 8.27 -20.67
N THR A 401 -17.61 9.00 -19.59
CA THR A 401 -18.61 10.08 -19.52
C THR A 401 -18.15 11.38 -20.17
N ASN A 402 -16.84 11.52 -20.43
CA ASN A 402 -16.26 12.72 -21.02
C ASN A 402 -15.41 12.34 -22.24
N THR A 403 -15.85 12.74 -23.43
CA THR A 403 -15.24 12.39 -24.73
C THR A 403 -14.09 13.33 -25.14
N ALA A 404 -13.91 14.46 -24.44
CA ALA A 404 -12.98 15.50 -24.88
C ALA A 404 -11.49 15.12 -24.74
N ASN A 405 -11.13 14.16 -23.89
CA ASN A 405 -9.74 13.79 -23.57
C ASN A 405 -9.58 12.28 -23.35
N VAL A 406 -10.08 11.47 -24.28
CA VAL A 406 -9.93 10.01 -24.19
C VAL A 406 -8.79 9.53 -25.09
N THR A 407 -8.12 8.45 -24.67
CA THR A 407 -7.03 7.88 -25.46
C THR A 407 -7.55 7.39 -26.81
N VAL A 408 -6.68 7.37 -27.83
CA VAL A 408 -7.06 6.93 -29.19
C VAL A 408 -7.71 5.53 -29.18
N ALA A 409 -7.23 4.62 -28.33
CA ALA A 409 -7.83 3.30 -28.16
C ALA A 409 -9.28 3.36 -27.67
N VAL A 410 -9.59 4.28 -26.75
CA VAL A 410 -10.96 4.45 -26.25
C VAL A 410 -11.83 5.17 -27.26
N GLN A 411 -11.29 6.19 -27.93
CA GLN A 411 -12.00 6.84 -29.02
C GLN A 411 -12.40 5.82 -30.09
N GLY A 412 -11.47 4.96 -30.52
CA GLY A 412 -11.76 3.89 -31.47
C GLY A 412 -12.82 2.89 -30.97
N MET A 413 -12.83 2.56 -29.67
CA MET A 413 -13.90 1.72 -29.10
C MET A 413 -15.26 2.43 -29.06
N MET A 414 -15.29 3.74 -28.83
CA MET A 414 -16.51 4.55 -28.93
C MET A 414 -17.03 4.64 -30.37
N ASP A 415 -16.11 4.84 -31.32
CA ASP A 415 -16.42 4.90 -32.75
C ASP A 415 -16.99 3.55 -33.24
N LEU A 416 -16.43 2.42 -32.76
CA LEU A 416 -16.96 1.07 -33.02
C LEU A 416 -18.38 0.86 -32.47
N GLU A 417 -18.70 1.38 -31.27
CA GLU A 417 -20.07 1.31 -30.73
C GLU A 417 -21.08 2.13 -31.54
N GLN A 418 -20.64 3.18 -32.22
CA GLN A 418 -21.52 4.03 -33.04
C GLN A 418 -21.84 3.41 -34.40
N GLU A 419 -21.22 2.28 -34.77
CA GLU A 419 -21.37 1.59 -36.07
C GLU A 419 -21.17 2.49 -37.31
N THR A 420 -20.62 3.68 -37.14
CA THR A 420 -20.29 4.58 -38.24
C THR A 420 -18.99 4.13 -38.87
N LEU A 421 -19.08 3.44 -40.00
CA LEU A 421 -17.91 3.06 -40.79
C LEU A 421 -17.24 4.33 -41.33
N ASP A 422 -16.15 4.76 -40.70
CA ASP A 422 -15.36 5.87 -41.22
C ASP A 422 -14.47 5.37 -42.36
N VAL A 423 -14.92 5.65 -43.59
CA VAL A 423 -14.24 5.28 -44.84
C VAL A 423 -12.85 5.92 -44.95
N GLU A 424 -12.61 7.03 -44.25
CA GLU A 424 -11.31 7.70 -44.23
C GLU A 424 -10.36 7.22 -43.12
N GLY A 425 -10.74 6.19 -42.35
CA GLY A 425 -9.88 5.52 -41.38
C GLY A 425 -9.76 6.22 -40.02
N GLY A 426 -10.61 7.20 -39.73
CA GLY A 426 -10.83 7.76 -38.40
C GLY A 426 -9.59 8.27 -37.66
N SER A 427 -9.67 8.26 -36.34
CA SER A 427 -8.65 8.79 -35.43
C SER A 427 -7.30 8.05 -35.55
N CYS A 428 -7.30 6.77 -35.94
CA CYS A 428 -6.08 5.98 -36.14
C CYS A 428 -5.30 6.40 -37.39
N ARG A 429 -5.99 6.78 -38.48
CA ARG A 429 -5.35 7.28 -39.70
C ARG A 429 -4.78 8.69 -39.52
N LYS A 430 -5.46 9.54 -38.75
CA LYS A 430 -4.90 10.84 -38.31
C LYS A 430 -3.63 10.66 -37.49
N LEU A 431 -3.63 9.74 -36.52
CA LEU A 431 -2.44 9.41 -35.74
C LEU A 431 -1.30 8.87 -36.61
N LEU A 432 -1.60 8.00 -37.59
CA LEU A 432 -0.58 7.50 -38.52
C LEU A 432 0.04 8.63 -39.35
N ASN A 433 -0.78 9.60 -39.79
CA ASN A 433 -0.30 10.78 -40.49
C ASN A 433 0.54 11.70 -39.59
N GLU A 434 0.18 11.82 -38.31
CA GLU A 434 0.95 12.59 -37.30
C GLU A 434 2.24 11.88 -36.87
N LEU A 435 2.27 10.55 -36.90
CA LEU A 435 3.43 9.72 -36.60
C LEU A 435 4.41 9.59 -37.78
N GLN A 436 4.12 10.20 -38.93
CA GLN A 436 5.08 10.25 -40.02
C GLN A 436 6.35 10.94 -39.50
N LEU A 437 7.44 10.16 -39.48
CA LEU A 437 8.78 10.65 -39.14
C LEU A 437 9.11 11.82 -40.05
N ASP A 438 9.72 12.87 -39.48
CA ASP A 438 10.16 14.03 -40.24
C ASP A 438 10.97 13.58 -41.46
N ALA A 439 10.64 14.11 -42.64
CA ALA A 439 11.26 13.73 -43.90
C ALA A 439 12.79 13.88 -43.84
N ALA A 440 13.28 14.87 -43.08
CA ALA A 440 14.71 15.05 -42.85
C ALA A 440 15.33 13.92 -42.01
N ALA A 441 14.61 13.44 -40.98
CA ALA A 441 15.06 12.32 -40.15
C ALA A 441 15.06 10.99 -40.92
N CYS A 442 14.04 10.77 -41.76
CA CYS A 442 13.99 9.62 -42.67
C CYS A 442 15.20 9.60 -43.62
N GLN A 443 15.52 10.74 -44.25
CA GLN A 443 16.69 10.84 -45.13
C GLN A 443 18.02 10.62 -44.41
N GLN A 444 18.13 11.05 -43.15
CA GLN A 444 19.32 10.78 -42.34
C GLN A 444 19.43 9.31 -41.93
N TYR A 445 18.29 8.66 -41.65
CA TYR A 445 18.23 7.24 -41.34
C TYR A 445 18.57 6.38 -42.57
N GLU A 446 18.08 6.73 -43.76
CA GLU A 446 18.45 6.09 -45.03
C GLU A 446 19.96 6.20 -45.29
N LYS A 447 20.54 7.39 -45.12
CA LYS A 447 22.00 7.56 -45.21
C LYS A 447 22.76 6.68 -44.20
N TRP A 448 22.23 6.53 -42.99
CA TRP A 448 22.82 5.65 -41.98
C TRP A 448 22.70 4.17 -42.37
N LEU A 449 21.56 3.73 -42.93
CA LEU A 449 21.36 2.37 -43.44
C LEU A 449 22.32 2.05 -44.59
N ASP A 450 22.51 3.00 -45.52
CA ASP A 450 23.46 2.89 -46.62
C ASP A 450 24.91 2.74 -46.11
N ILE A 451 25.28 3.50 -45.07
CA ILE A 451 26.60 3.40 -44.41
C ILE A 451 26.78 2.04 -43.72
N GLN A 452 25.72 1.48 -43.12
CA GLN A 452 25.76 0.18 -42.46
C GLN A 452 25.69 -1.01 -43.44
N GLY A 453 25.51 -0.76 -44.74
CA GLY A 453 25.41 -1.80 -45.76
C GLY A 453 24.17 -2.69 -45.62
N LEU A 454 23.15 -2.24 -44.87
CA LEU A 454 21.89 -2.94 -44.67
C LEU A 454 20.93 -2.60 -45.81
N VAL A 455 21.27 -3.02 -47.03
CA VAL A 455 20.39 -2.85 -48.19
C VAL A 455 19.31 -3.93 -48.11
N ALA A 456 18.05 -3.51 -48.08
CA ALA A 456 16.92 -4.44 -48.17
C ALA A 456 17.00 -5.22 -49.50
N ASP A 457 16.97 -6.54 -49.40
CA ASP A 457 16.92 -7.41 -50.57
C ASP A 457 15.62 -7.11 -51.34
N LYS A 458 15.73 -6.73 -52.61
CA LYS A 458 14.59 -6.23 -53.41
C LYS A 458 13.51 -7.30 -53.64
N GLU A 459 13.82 -8.56 -53.39
CA GLU A 459 12.92 -9.70 -53.51
C GLU A 459 12.35 -10.19 -52.17
N ALA A 460 12.76 -9.61 -51.03
CA ALA A 460 12.21 -9.99 -49.74
C ALA A 460 10.79 -9.42 -49.61
N THR A 461 9.78 -10.29 -49.67
CA THR A 461 8.39 -9.95 -49.35
C THR A 461 8.34 -9.29 -47.97
N MET A 462 7.74 -8.10 -47.88
CA MET A 462 7.49 -7.46 -46.59
C MET A 462 6.76 -8.46 -45.67
N PRO A 463 7.19 -8.63 -44.42
CA PRO A 463 6.64 -9.65 -43.51
C PRO A 463 5.17 -9.41 -43.12
N ILE A 464 4.54 -8.35 -43.62
CA ILE A 464 3.15 -8.00 -43.35
C ILE A 464 2.48 -7.68 -44.70
N VAL A 465 1.64 -8.61 -45.15
CA VAL A 465 0.68 -8.38 -46.24
C VAL A 465 -0.51 -7.66 -45.60
N PHE A 466 -0.84 -6.47 -46.11
CA PHE A 466 -2.00 -5.68 -45.68
C PHE A 466 -3.32 -6.32 -46.12
#